data_AF-A0A7W3N3Z7-F1
#
_entry.id   AF-A0A7W3N3Z7-F1
#
_cell.length_a   1.000
_cell.length_b   1.000
_cell.length_c   1.000
_cell.angle_alpha   90.00
_cell.angle_beta   90.00
_cell.angle_gamma   90.00
#
_symmetry.space_group_name_H-M   'P 1'
#
loop_
_entity.id
_entity.type
_entity.pdbx_description
1 polymer ?
#
loop_
_entity_poly.entity_id
_entity_poly.type
_entity_poly.pdbx_seq_one_letter_code
_entity_poly.pdbx_strand_id
1 'polypeptide(L)'
;MRALPPVIVVLLALVLVLSQWPSGPDAPTLAGGTLGDVAVFTFLLAAWTARSVLDTPPDEQRALTTTAAGGPFLPATAALLAAYLVNLTLTVLVVALPLIQCGSAGTGASAMLAGTALNALTALAGTLLGAYAQRAFIPSPAHSLLALLTATTTALLLSIGPLSPLSIPMIEWIRAAHTSPEAFTTAFPGLAVHLILWCAAATAVHLLLARHPR
;
A
#
# COMPACT_ATOMS: atom_id res chain seq x y z
N MET A 1 19.67 5.18 -8.53
CA MET A 1 18.37 4.82 -7.91
C MET A 1 17.35 5.93 -8.16
N ARG A 2 16.41 5.75 -9.10
CA ARG A 2 15.41 6.78 -9.46
C ARG A 2 14.22 6.87 -8.47
N ALA A 3 14.10 5.91 -7.56
CA ALA A 3 13.05 5.86 -6.55
C ALA A 3 13.36 6.65 -5.26
N LEU A 4 14.62 7.03 -5.03
CA LEU A 4 15.06 7.64 -3.77
C LEU A 4 14.43 9.03 -3.52
N PRO A 5 14.39 9.95 -4.50
CA PRO A 5 13.84 11.30 -4.27
C PRO A 5 12.38 11.32 -3.80
N PRO A 6 11.41 10.61 -4.44
CA PRO A 6 10.03 10.62 -3.98
C PRO A 6 9.85 9.94 -2.62
N VAL A 7 10.63 8.90 -2.30
CA VAL A 7 10.62 8.28 -0.96
C VAL A 7 11.03 9.29 0.10
N ILE A 8 12.09 10.06 -0.14
CA ILE A 8 12.56 11.10 0.79
C ILE A 8 11.46 12.15 1.02
N VAL A 9 10.80 12.63 -0.04
CA VAL A 9 9.73 13.63 0.07
C VAL A 9 8.56 13.12 0.91
N VAL A 10 8.13 11.87 0.70
CA VAL A 10 7.06 11.25 1.50
C VAL A 10 7.46 11.12 2.97
N LEU A 11 8.69 10.67 3.24
CA LEU A 11 9.18 10.54 4.62
C LEU A 11 9.27 11.90 5.32
N LEU A 12 9.74 12.95 4.62
CA LEU A 12 9.78 14.30 5.17
C LEU A 12 8.37 14.86 5.44
N ALA A 13 7.42 14.63 4.52
CA ALA A 13 6.02 15.02 4.72
C ALA A 13 5.40 14.30 5.91
N LEU A 14 5.68 13.01 6.08
CA LEU A 14 5.22 12.23 7.23
C LEU A 14 5.81 12.76 8.54
N VAL A 15 7.12 13.03 8.59
CA VAL A 15 7.76 13.64 9.77
C VAL A 15 7.11 14.98 10.10
N LEU A 16 6.84 15.81 9.10
CA LEU A 16 6.20 17.11 9.31
C LEU A 16 4.78 16.96 9.86
N VAL A 17 3.95 16.12 9.25
CA VAL A 17 2.55 15.89 9.65
C VAL A 17 2.46 15.24 11.03
N LEU A 18 3.31 14.24 11.29
CA LEU A 18 3.28 13.46 12.52
C LEU A 18 4.13 14.06 13.65
N SER A 19 4.81 15.18 13.43
CA SER A 19 5.52 15.90 14.50
C SER A 19 4.59 16.43 15.59
N GLN A 20 3.29 16.59 15.26
CA GLN A 20 2.24 16.99 16.18
C GLN A 20 1.90 15.79 17.10
N TRP A 21 2.47 15.76 18.30
CA TRP A 21 2.24 14.65 19.22
C TRP A 21 0.80 14.66 19.78
N PRO A 22 0.06 13.53 19.75
CA PRO A 22 -1.25 13.43 20.36
C PRO A 22 -1.21 13.83 21.84
N SER A 23 -2.11 14.71 22.26
CA SER A 23 -2.15 15.25 23.62
C SER A 23 -3.57 15.57 24.08
N GLY A 24 -3.76 15.71 25.39
CA GLY A 24 -5.07 15.96 26.01
C GLY A 24 -5.89 14.68 26.29
N PRO A 25 -7.15 14.84 26.74
CA PRO A 25 -8.02 13.71 27.10
C PRO A 25 -8.28 12.72 25.93
N ASP A 26 -8.25 13.22 24.70
CA ASP A 26 -8.51 12.45 23.48
C ASP A 26 -7.24 11.87 22.84
N ALA A 27 -6.08 11.97 23.51
CA ALA A 27 -4.79 11.50 22.98
C ALA A 27 -4.82 10.05 22.46
N PRO A 28 -5.47 9.05 23.12
CA PRO A 28 -5.51 7.69 22.60
C PRO A 28 -6.22 7.59 21.24
N THR A 29 -7.31 8.33 21.05
CA THR A 29 -8.10 8.36 19.81
C THR A 29 -7.35 9.09 18.70
N LEU A 30 -6.74 10.24 19.01
CA LEU A 30 -5.93 11.00 18.06
C LEU A 30 -4.72 10.18 17.58
N ALA A 31 -4.04 9.49 18.49
CA ALA A 31 -2.94 8.59 18.14
C ALA A 31 -3.43 7.40 17.29
N GLY A 32 -4.60 6.82 17.60
CA GLY A 32 -5.23 5.79 16.78
C GLY A 32 -5.56 6.28 15.36
N GLY A 33 -6.02 7.52 15.24
CA GLY A 33 -6.29 8.18 13.96
C GLY A 33 -5.09 8.21 13.03
N THR A 34 -3.87 8.43 13.56
CA THR A 34 -2.65 8.49 12.74
C THR A 34 -2.34 7.15 12.07
N LEU A 35 -2.75 6.01 12.64
CA LEU A 35 -2.64 4.69 11.98
C LEU A 35 -3.54 4.57 10.74
N GLY A 36 -4.66 5.30 10.71
CA GLY A 36 -5.53 5.45 9.55
C GLY A 36 -4.97 6.41 8.51
N ASP A 37 -4.44 7.56 8.94
CA ASP A 37 -3.89 8.58 8.04
C ASP A 37 -2.69 8.07 7.23
N VAL A 38 -1.79 7.33 7.89
CA VAL A 38 -0.60 6.80 7.22
C VAL A 38 -0.91 5.75 6.16
N ALA A 39 -2.12 5.16 6.15
CA ALA A 39 -2.53 4.18 5.15
C ALA A 39 -2.47 4.75 3.73
N VAL A 40 -2.90 6.01 3.54
CA VAL A 40 -2.89 6.68 2.23
C VAL A 40 -1.46 6.87 1.74
N PHE A 41 -0.56 7.28 2.63
CA PHE A 41 0.86 7.44 2.32
C PHE A 41 1.51 6.09 2.02
N THR A 42 1.25 5.07 2.83
CA THR A 42 1.71 3.68 2.60
C THR A 42 1.27 3.19 1.23
N PHE A 43 0.00 3.40 0.86
CA PHE A 43 -0.54 2.97 -0.43
C PHE A 43 0.19 3.63 -1.61
N LEU A 44 0.28 4.96 -1.59
CA LEU A 44 0.94 5.76 -2.63
C LEU A 44 2.42 5.42 -2.76
N LEU A 45 3.11 5.35 -1.62
CA LEU A 45 4.52 5.00 -1.55
C LEU A 45 4.74 3.62 -2.16
N ALA A 46 4.00 2.60 -1.68
CA ALA A 46 4.11 1.22 -2.15
C ALA A 46 3.83 1.07 -3.65
N ALA A 47 2.84 1.81 -4.18
CA ALA A 47 2.51 1.78 -5.60
C ALA A 47 3.64 2.35 -6.46
N TRP A 48 4.23 3.46 -6.03
CA TRP A 48 5.37 4.05 -6.73
C TRP A 48 6.62 3.17 -6.68
N THR A 49 6.97 2.69 -5.49
CA THR A 49 8.18 1.91 -5.25
C THR A 49 8.11 0.55 -5.90
N ALA A 50 6.96 -0.13 -5.86
CA ALA A 50 6.77 -1.41 -6.55
C ALA A 50 7.03 -1.28 -8.04
N ARG A 51 6.43 -0.27 -8.69
CA ARG A 51 6.70 0.01 -10.12
C ARG A 51 8.20 0.19 -10.36
N SER A 52 8.85 1.02 -9.55
CA SER A 52 10.28 1.31 -9.69
C SER A 52 11.17 0.07 -9.51
N VAL A 53 10.82 -0.80 -8.56
CA VAL A 53 11.53 -2.06 -8.30
C VAL A 53 11.33 -3.03 -9.48
N LEU A 54 10.09 -3.20 -9.93
CA LEU A 54 9.75 -4.09 -11.05
C LEU A 54 10.35 -3.65 -12.39
N ASP A 55 10.61 -2.35 -12.56
CA ASP A 55 11.26 -1.78 -13.74
C ASP A 55 12.79 -1.85 -13.70
N THR A 56 13.38 -2.36 -12.61
CA THR A 56 14.84 -2.46 -12.43
C THR A 56 15.50 -3.42 -13.45
N PRO A 57 15.03 -4.67 -13.64
CA PRO A 57 15.66 -5.57 -14.62
C PRO A 57 15.40 -5.11 -16.07
N PRO A 58 16.44 -5.13 -16.94
CA PRO A 58 16.30 -5.05 -18.39
C PRO A 58 15.35 -6.11 -18.95
N ASP A 59 14.74 -5.81 -20.10
CA ASP A 59 13.73 -6.69 -20.71
C ASP A 59 14.33 -8.03 -21.17
N GLU A 60 15.57 -8.01 -21.65
CA GLU A 60 16.34 -9.21 -22.03
C GLU A 60 16.57 -10.15 -20.83
N GLN A 61 16.93 -9.61 -19.67
CA GLN A 61 17.13 -10.40 -18.45
C GLN A 61 15.82 -11.02 -17.96
N ARG A 62 14.70 -10.31 -18.13
CA ARG A 62 13.36 -10.85 -17.85
C ARG A 62 12.98 -11.99 -18.78
N ALA A 63 13.27 -11.87 -20.07
CA ALA A 63 13.03 -12.93 -21.04
C ALA A 63 13.84 -14.19 -20.72
N LEU A 64 15.15 -14.04 -20.44
CA LEU A 64 16.02 -15.16 -20.06
C LEU A 64 15.55 -15.85 -18.77
N THR A 65 15.17 -15.07 -17.77
CA THR A 65 14.65 -15.60 -16.49
C THR A 65 13.34 -16.36 -16.69
N THR A 66 12.47 -15.87 -17.58
CA THR A 66 11.21 -16.54 -17.92
C THR A 66 11.44 -17.88 -18.61
N THR A 67 12.36 -17.92 -19.57
CA THR A 67 12.75 -19.17 -20.25
C THR A 67 13.40 -20.15 -19.28
N ALA A 68 14.31 -19.68 -18.42
CA ALA A 68 15.00 -20.53 -17.45
C ALA A 68 14.04 -21.11 -16.38
N ALA A 69 13.02 -20.35 -15.98
CA ALA A 69 12.01 -20.77 -15.02
C ALA A 69 10.92 -21.69 -15.62
N GLY A 70 10.96 -21.97 -16.92
CA GLY A 70 9.97 -22.82 -17.60
C GLY A 70 8.59 -22.18 -17.74
N GLY A 71 8.45 -20.86 -17.56
CA GLY A 71 7.19 -20.15 -17.74
C GLY A 71 7.13 -18.79 -17.03
N PRO A 72 6.11 -17.95 -17.33
CA PRO A 72 6.02 -16.58 -16.84
C PRO A 72 5.53 -16.45 -15.39
N PHE A 73 4.93 -17.51 -14.83
CA PHE A 73 4.28 -17.46 -13.52
C PHE A 73 5.28 -17.31 -12.38
N LEU A 74 6.29 -18.18 -12.32
CA LEU A 74 7.27 -18.18 -11.24
C LEU A 74 8.08 -16.86 -11.18
N PRO A 75 8.62 -16.33 -12.29
CA PRO A 75 9.26 -15.01 -12.29
C PRO A 75 8.33 -13.87 -11.88
N ALA A 76 7.07 -13.87 -12.33
CA ALA A 76 6.12 -12.82 -11.98
C ALA A 76 5.79 -12.82 -10.48
N THR A 77 5.53 -14.00 -9.90
CA THR A 77 5.27 -14.14 -8.46
C THR A 77 6.49 -13.76 -7.62
N ALA A 78 7.70 -14.17 -8.02
CA ALA A 78 8.94 -13.80 -7.33
C ALA A 78 9.18 -12.29 -7.37
N ALA A 79 8.93 -11.65 -8.52
CA ALA A 79 9.07 -10.20 -8.66
C ALA A 79 8.05 -9.42 -7.81
N LEU A 80 6.78 -9.86 -7.78
CA LEU A 80 5.77 -9.28 -6.90
C LEU A 80 6.13 -9.44 -5.42
N LEU A 81 6.61 -10.62 -5.02
CA LEU A 81 7.03 -10.88 -3.65
C LEU A 81 8.22 -10.00 -3.26
N ALA A 82 9.22 -9.87 -4.13
CA ALA A 82 10.36 -8.99 -3.89
C ALA A 82 9.95 -7.52 -3.75
N ALA A 83 9.07 -7.03 -4.64
CA ALA A 83 8.52 -5.68 -4.54
C ALA A 83 7.73 -5.48 -3.24
N TYR A 84 6.93 -6.46 -2.84
CA TYR A 84 6.17 -6.41 -1.60
C TYR A 84 7.08 -6.39 -0.35
N LEU A 85 8.16 -7.16 -0.33
CA LEU A 85 9.12 -7.17 0.78
C LEU A 85 9.84 -5.82 0.94
N VAL A 86 10.22 -5.18 -0.18
CA VAL A 86 10.75 -3.81 -0.16
C VAL A 86 9.70 -2.85 0.43
N ASN A 87 8.45 -2.97 0.01
CA ASN A 87 7.36 -2.12 0.49
C ASN A 87 7.01 -2.37 1.95
N LEU A 88 7.08 -3.61 2.44
CA LEU A 88 6.95 -3.94 3.86
C LEU A 88 8.02 -3.23 4.69
N THR A 89 9.27 -3.22 4.22
CA THR A 89 10.37 -2.51 4.89
C THR A 89 10.08 -1.01 4.99
N LEU A 90 9.62 -0.39 3.90
CA LEU A 90 9.23 1.02 3.92
C LEU A 90 8.00 1.27 4.79
N THR A 91 7.04 0.36 4.78
CA THR A 91 5.83 0.44 5.61
C THR A 91 6.20 0.46 7.08
N VAL A 92 7.14 -0.40 7.52
CA VAL A 92 7.66 -0.39 8.90
C VAL A 92 8.20 0.99 9.27
N LEU A 93 8.94 1.66 8.37
CA LEU A 93 9.43 3.01 8.61
C LEU A 93 8.30 4.04 8.72
N VAL A 94 7.28 3.93 7.87
CA VAL A 94 6.11 4.81 7.86
C VAL A 94 5.28 4.66 9.14
N VAL A 95 5.06 3.42 9.61
CA VAL A 95 4.22 3.16 10.79
C VAL A 95 4.98 3.24 12.11
N ALA A 96 6.32 3.30 12.09
CA ALA A 96 7.13 3.36 13.32
C ALA A 96 6.71 4.51 14.23
N LEU A 97 6.60 5.73 13.69
CA LEU A 97 6.23 6.91 14.47
C LEU A 97 4.78 6.85 14.99
N PRO A 98 3.75 6.53 14.18
CA PRO A 98 2.39 6.28 14.65
C PRO A 98 2.30 5.22 15.77
N LEU A 99 3.08 4.13 15.67
CA LEU A 99 3.08 3.09 16.69
C LEU A 99 3.69 3.57 18.02
N ILE A 100 4.75 4.38 17.96
CA ILE A 100 5.32 5.02 19.16
C ILE A 100 4.29 5.97 19.79
N GLN A 101 3.60 6.78 18.98
CA GLN A 101 2.53 7.67 19.44
C GLN A 101 1.42 6.89 20.13
N CYS A 102 0.90 5.84 19.50
CA CYS A 102 -0.14 4.97 20.06
C CYS A 102 0.28 4.32 21.38
N GLY A 103 1.51 3.82 21.46
CA GLY A 103 2.07 3.25 22.69
C GLY A 103 2.16 4.27 23.81
N SER A 104 2.63 5.49 23.50
CA SER A 104 2.74 6.58 24.48
C SER A 104 1.40 7.13 24.94
N ALA A 105 0.39 7.12 24.07
CA ALA A 105 -0.95 7.65 24.33
C ALA A 105 -1.89 6.61 24.96
N GLY A 106 -1.50 5.33 25.06
CA GLY A 106 -2.32 4.29 25.65
C GLY A 106 -3.47 3.81 24.75
N THR A 107 -3.33 3.89 23.42
CA THR A 107 -4.34 3.46 22.42
C THR A 107 -4.69 1.97 22.50
N GLY A 108 -3.81 1.15 23.11
CA GLY A 108 -4.02 -0.28 23.32
C GLY A 108 -3.44 -1.16 22.22
N ALA A 109 -2.91 -2.33 22.61
CA ALA A 109 -2.16 -3.22 21.71
C ALA A 109 -3.00 -3.77 20.55
N SER A 110 -4.29 -4.04 20.78
CA SER A 110 -5.18 -4.56 19.74
C SER A 110 -5.35 -3.59 18.58
N ALA A 111 -5.52 -2.29 18.86
CA ALA A 111 -5.63 -1.25 17.84
C ALA A 111 -4.32 -1.06 17.08
N MET A 112 -3.18 -1.13 17.79
CA MET A 112 -1.84 -1.08 17.17
C MET A 112 -1.60 -2.26 16.22
N LEU A 113 -1.97 -3.48 16.63
CA LEU A 113 -1.86 -4.68 15.79
C LEU A 113 -2.78 -4.60 14.58
N ALA A 114 -4.02 -4.15 14.76
CA ALA A 114 -4.97 -3.94 13.67
C ALA A 114 -4.45 -2.93 12.64
N GLY A 115 -3.96 -1.76 13.09
CA GLY A 115 -3.37 -0.75 12.23
C GLY A 115 -2.11 -1.21 11.51
N THR A 116 -1.27 -1.99 12.17
CA THR A 116 -0.06 -2.58 11.56
C THR A 116 -0.43 -3.58 10.46
N ALA A 117 -1.35 -4.50 10.76
CA ALA A 117 -1.80 -5.51 9.79
C ALA A 117 -2.48 -4.88 8.58
N LEU A 118 -3.35 -3.88 8.79
CA LEU A 118 -4.00 -3.16 7.67
C LEU A 118 -2.99 -2.37 6.84
N ASN A 119 -1.97 -1.74 7.44
CA ASN A 119 -0.91 -1.07 6.69
C ASN A 119 -0.06 -2.07 5.88
N ALA A 120 0.22 -3.26 6.42
CA ALA A 120 0.90 -4.33 5.67
C ALA A 120 0.06 -4.83 4.47
N LEU A 121 -1.26 -4.95 4.61
CA LEU A 121 -2.17 -5.26 3.50
C LEU A 121 -2.27 -4.11 2.49
N THR A 122 -2.20 -2.88 2.96
CA THR A 122 -2.22 -1.68 2.11
C THR A 122 -0.96 -1.58 1.26
N ALA A 123 0.18 -1.92 1.84
CA ALA A 123 1.42 -2.04 1.10
C ALA A 123 1.30 -3.10 -0.01
N LEU A 124 0.59 -4.21 0.23
CA LEU A 124 0.31 -5.21 -0.81
C LEU A 124 -0.60 -4.63 -1.91
N ALA A 125 -1.70 -3.98 -1.54
CA ALA A 125 -2.60 -3.34 -2.49
C ALA A 125 -1.88 -2.31 -3.36
N GLY A 126 -1.06 -1.45 -2.75
CA GLY A 126 -0.20 -0.50 -3.46
C GLY A 126 0.79 -1.22 -4.37
N THR A 127 1.43 -2.28 -3.90
CA THR A 127 2.37 -3.09 -4.69
C THR A 127 1.73 -3.61 -5.97
N LEU A 128 0.51 -4.15 -5.87
CA LEU A 128 -0.24 -4.67 -7.00
C LEU A 128 -0.61 -3.56 -7.99
N LEU A 129 -1.02 -2.39 -7.49
CA LEU A 129 -1.29 -1.24 -8.34
C LEU A 129 -0.04 -0.78 -9.11
N GLY A 130 1.10 -0.68 -8.42
CA GLY A 130 2.39 -0.38 -9.02
C GLY A 130 2.82 -1.40 -10.07
N ALA A 131 2.49 -2.67 -9.86
CA ALA A 131 2.78 -3.75 -10.78
C ALA A 131 2.00 -3.65 -12.10
N TYR A 132 0.80 -3.06 -12.11
CA TYR A 132 0.08 -2.76 -13.35
C TYR A 132 0.68 -1.58 -14.13
N ALA A 133 1.34 -0.66 -13.42
CA ALA A 133 2.01 0.47 -14.04
C ALA A 133 3.42 0.16 -14.54
N GLN A 134 3.95 -1.05 -14.35
CA GLN A 134 5.31 -1.40 -14.78
C GLN A 134 5.49 -1.33 -16.32
N ARG A 135 6.73 -1.19 -16.77
CA ARG A 135 7.12 -1.07 -18.19
C ARG A 135 6.64 -2.24 -19.05
N ALA A 136 6.51 -3.44 -18.48
CA ALA A 136 6.01 -4.62 -19.19
C ALA A 136 4.57 -4.44 -19.72
N PHE A 137 3.75 -3.63 -19.03
CA PHE A 137 2.37 -3.35 -19.45
C PHE A 137 2.24 -1.97 -20.08
N ILE A 138 3.00 -0.98 -19.60
CA ILE A 138 2.97 0.40 -20.09
C ILE A 138 4.40 0.85 -20.41
N PRO A 139 4.86 0.68 -21.67
CA PRO A 139 6.26 0.94 -22.05
C PRO A 139 6.71 2.39 -21.82
N SER A 140 5.80 3.35 -22.00
CA SER A 140 6.10 4.77 -21.84
C SER A 140 6.08 5.18 -20.36
N PRO A 141 7.19 5.71 -19.80
CA PRO A 141 7.25 6.12 -18.40
C PRO A 141 6.22 7.21 -18.03
N ALA A 142 5.92 8.11 -18.96
CA ALA A 142 4.94 9.19 -18.77
C ALA A 142 3.51 8.65 -18.67
N HIS A 143 3.11 7.76 -19.58
CA HIS A 143 1.79 7.13 -19.54
C HIS A 143 1.63 6.25 -18.30
N SER A 144 2.70 5.57 -17.89
CA SER A 144 2.70 4.76 -16.67
C SER A 144 2.50 5.62 -15.41
N LEU A 145 3.13 6.80 -15.34
CA LEU A 145 2.90 7.76 -14.26
C LEU A 145 1.45 8.23 -14.24
N LEU A 146 0.91 8.62 -15.39
CA LEU A 146 -0.48 9.05 -15.52
C LEU A 146 -1.43 7.93 -15.11
N ALA A 147 -1.22 6.70 -15.58
CA ALA A 147 -2.03 5.55 -15.20
C ALA A 147 -1.99 5.30 -13.68
N LEU A 148 -0.83 5.39 -13.05
CA LEU A 148 -0.69 5.21 -11.60
C LEU A 148 -1.43 6.30 -10.82
N LEU A 149 -1.29 7.57 -11.23
CA LEU A 149 -1.98 8.71 -10.63
C LEU A 149 -3.50 8.60 -10.81
N THR A 150 -3.96 8.30 -12.03
CA THR A 150 -5.38 8.11 -12.33
C THR A 150 -5.94 6.94 -11.53
N ALA A 151 -5.29 5.77 -11.53
CA ALA A 151 -5.81 4.61 -10.83
C ALA A 151 -5.85 4.81 -9.31
N THR A 152 -4.85 5.47 -8.73
CA THR A 152 -4.88 5.84 -7.31
C THR A 152 -6.00 6.82 -7.01
N THR A 153 -6.15 7.87 -7.83
CA THR A 153 -7.20 8.87 -7.68
C THR A 153 -8.58 8.22 -7.81
N THR A 154 -8.77 7.35 -8.80
CA THR A 154 -9.99 6.58 -8.99
C THR A 154 -10.29 5.68 -7.79
N ALA A 155 -9.30 4.97 -7.24
CA ALA A 155 -9.51 4.17 -6.04
C ALA A 155 -10.01 5.04 -4.87
N LEU A 156 -9.35 6.18 -4.63
CA LEU A 156 -9.77 7.11 -3.57
C LEU A 156 -11.20 7.65 -3.83
N LEU A 157 -11.52 8.06 -5.06
CA LEU A 157 -12.85 8.56 -5.41
C LEU A 157 -13.94 7.49 -5.29
N LEU A 158 -13.67 6.27 -5.74
CA LEU A 158 -14.61 5.14 -5.62
C LEU A 158 -14.89 4.81 -4.15
N SER A 159 -13.91 4.97 -3.27
CA SER A 159 -14.07 4.70 -1.83
C SER A 159 -15.05 5.66 -1.12
N ILE A 160 -15.42 6.78 -1.75
CA ILE A 160 -16.37 7.78 -1.21
C ILE A 160 -17.81 7.48 -1.69
N GLY A 161 -17.96 6.81 -2.83
CA GLY A 161 -19.25 6.65 -3.51
C GLY A 161 -19.95 5.31 -3.29
N PRO A 162 -21.07 5.05 -4.00
CA PRO A 162 -21.79 3.77 -3.93
C PRO A 162 -20.98 2.58 -4.48
N LEU A 163 -19.86 2.87 -5.15
CA LEU A 163 -18.92 1.88 -5.67
C LEU A 163 -17.77 1.60 -4.68
N SER A 164 -17.88 2.03 -3.42
CA SER A 164 -16.88 1.75 -2.38
C SER A 164 -16.55 0.26 -2.22
N PRO A 165 -17.46 -0.71 -2.46
CA PRO A 165 -17.11 -2.14 -2.39
C PRO A 165 -16.12 -2.61 -3.46
N LEU A 166 -15.90 -1.82 -4.52
CA LEU A 166 -14.93 -2.13 -5.58
C LEU A 166 -13.56 -1.51 -5.32
N SER A 167 -13.45 -0.66 -4.30
CA SER A 167 -12.22 0.07 -3.99
C SER A 167 -11.56 -0.45 -2.73
N ILE A 168 -10.37 0.05 -2.47
CA ILE A 168 -9.71 -0.14 -1.19
C ILE A 168 -10.50 0.67 -0.13
N PRO A 169 -10.87 0.08 1.03
CA PRO A 169 -11.77 0.69 2.02
C PRO A 169 -11.10 1.78 2.86
N MET A 170 -10.46 2.76 2.21
CA MET A 170 -9.69 3.82 2.84
C MET A 170 -10.57 4.71 3.73
N ILE A 171 -11.74 5.12 3.25
CA ILE A 171 -12.63 6.01 4.02
C ILE A 171 -13.20 5.33 5.26
N GLU A 172 -13.61 4.06 5.14
CA GLU A 172 -14.12 3.29 6.27
C GLU A 172 -13.05 3.07 7.33
N TRP A 173 -11.83 2.76 6.91
CA TRP A 173 -10.70 2.65 7.81
C TRP A 173 -10.38 3.97 8.50
N ILE A 174 -10.13 5.05 7.75
CA ILE A 174 -9.80 6.37 8.32
C ILE A 174 -10.89 6.76 9.33
N ARG A 175 -12.16 6.58 8.99
CA ARG A 175 -13.28 6.86 9.89
C ARG A 175 -13.23 6.02 11.16
N ALA A 176 -13.04 4.71 11.04
CA ALA A 176 -12.98 3.82 12.20
C ALA A 176 -11.80 4.17 13.13
N ALA A 177 -10.63 4.46 12.56
CA ALA A 177 -9.42 4.86 13.28
C ALA A 177 -9.61 6.17 14.07
N HIS A 178 -10.35 7.14 13.51
CA HIS A 178 -10.63 8.42 14.17
C HIS A 178 -11.81 8.38 15.15
N THR A 179 -12.58 7.29 15.20
CA THR A 179 -13.75 7.19 16.07
C THR A 179 -13.32 6.80 17.49
N SER A 180 -12.69 5.63 17.64
CA SER A 180 -12.06 5.19 18.88
C SER A 180 -11.20 3.94 18.61
N PRO A 181 -10.29 3.57 19.52
CA PRO A 181 -9.54 2.32 19.41
C PRO A 181 -10.44 1.07 19.38
N GLU A 182 -11.54 1.05 20.14
CA GLU A 182 -12.51 -0.06 20.13
C GLU A 182 -13.29 -0.13 18.81
N ALA A 183 -13.72 1.02 18.28
CA ALA A 183 -14.40 1.08 16.99
C ALA A 183 -13.47 0.56 15.88
N PHE A 184 -12.19 0.95 15.93
CA PHE A 184 -11.20 0.51 14.95
C PHE A 184 -10.94 -1.00 15.01
N THR A 185 -10.77 -1.56 16.21
CA THR A 185 -10.58 -3.01 16.38
C THR A 185 -11.82 -3.82 16.01
N THR A 186 -13.02 -3.28 16.22
CA THR A 186 -14.28 -3.91 15.79
C THR A 186 -14.42 -3.90 14.26
N ALA A 187 -14.00 -2.82 13.59
CA ALA A 187 -14.06 -2.71 12.13
C ALA A 187 -12.97 -3.55 11.43
N PHE A 188 -11.86 -3.85 12.11
CA PHE A 188 -10.68 -4.51 11.54
C PHE A 188 -10.99 -5.77 10.71
N PRO A 189 -11.77 -6.76 11.17
CA PRO A 189 -11.99 -7.99 10.41
C PRO A 189 -12.66 -7.72 9.06
N GLY A 190 -13.64 -6.81 9.01
CA GLY A 190 -14.31 -6.43 7.77
C GLY A 190 -13.37 -5.74 6.79
N LEU A 191 -12.58 -4.77 7.29
CA LEU A 191 -11.57 -4.06 6.49
C LEU A 191 -10.51 -5.02 5.94
N ALA A 192 -10.02 -5.94 6.77
CA ALA A 192 -9.01 -6.91 6.40
C ALA A 192 -9.52 -7.87 5.32
N VAL A 193 -10.73 -8.43 5.48
CA VAL A 193 -11.36 -9.30 4.48
C VAL A 193 -11.53 -8.57 3.16
N HIS A 194 -12.03 -7.34 3.18
CA HIS A 194 -12.20 -6.53 1.98
C HIS A 194 -10.85 -6.33 1.28
N LEU A 195 -9.82 -5.89 2.00
CA LEU A 195 -8.47 -5.71 1.45
C LEU A 195 -7.88 -7.00 0.88
N ILE A 196 -8.04 -8.12 1.56
CA ILE A 196 -7.57 -9.43 1.11
C ILE A 196 -8.26 -9.84 -0.18
N LEU A 197 -9.59 -9.70 -0.27
CA LEU A 197 -10.36 -10.03 -1.48
C LEU A 197 -9.93 -9.14 -2.66
N TRP A 198 -9.75 -7.84 -2.41
CA TRP A 198 -9.27 -6.91 -3.41
C TRP A 198 -7.87 -7.29 -3.92
N CYS A 199 -6.94 -7.56 -3.00
CA CYS A 199 -5.57 -7.99 -3.34
C CYS A 199 -5.56 -9.34 -4.07
N ALA A 200 -6.42 -10.28 -3.68
CA ALA A 200 -6.55 -11.58 -4.34
C ALA A 200 -7.05 -11.41 -5.78
N ALA A 201 -8.07 -10.57 -6.00
CA ALA A 201 -8.59 -10.27 -7.34
C ALA A 201 -7.52 -9.58 -8.22
N ALA A 202 -6.85 -8.56 -7.70
CA ALA A 202 -5.77 -7.88 -8.42
C ALA A 202 -4.59 -8.81 -8.71
N THR A 203 -4.19 -9.66 -7.77
CA THR A 203 -3.14 -10.66 -8.00
C THR A 203 -3.54 -11.64 -9.09
N ALA A 204 -4.78 -12.16 -9.05
CA ALA A 204 -5.28 -13.09 -10.05
C ALA A 204 -5.26 -12.46 -11.46
N VAL A 205 -5.77 -11.23 -11.60
CA VAL A 205 -5.76 -10.51 -12.89
C VAL A 205 -4.33 -10.25 -13.36
N HIS A 206 -3.42 -9.84 -12.48
CA HIS A 206 -2.01 -9.62 -12.84
C HIS A 206 -1.35 -10.88 -13.38
N LEU A 207 -1.52 -12.01 -12.68
CA LEU A 207 -0.96 -13.30 -13.08
C LEU A 207 -1.58 -13.83 -14.37
N LEU A 208 -2.87 -13.56 -14.63
CA LEU A 208 -3.51 -13.86 -15.91
C LEU A 208 -2.92 -13.04 -17.06
N LEU A 209 -2.68 -11.75 -16.85
CA LEU A 209 -2.04 -10.90 -17.86
C LEU A 209 -0.58 -11.32 -18.11
N ALA A 210 0.15 -11.72 -17.07
CA ALA A 210 1.53 -12.20 -17.19
C ALA A 210 1.66 -13.48 -18.04
N ARG A 211 0.58 -14.27 -18.17
CA ARG A 211 0.55 -15.47 -19.04
C ARG A 211 0.48 -15.13 -20.53
N HIS A 212 0.02 -13.95 -20.88
CA HIS A 212 -0.14 -13.49 -22.27
C HIS A 212 0.78 -12.30 -22.54
N PRO A 213 2.11 -12.50 -22.57
CA PRO A 213 3.02 -11.44 -22.98
C PRO A 213 2.66 -11.02 -24.42
N ARG A 214 2.39 -9.72 -24.61
CA ARG A 214 2.20 -9.11 -25.92
C ARG A 214 3.52 -8.98 -26.65
#